data_AF-A0A7T7HNF0-F1
#
_entry.id   AF-A0A7T7HNF0-F1
#
_cell.length_a   1.000
_cell.length_b   1.000
_cell.length_c   1.000
_cell.angle_alpha   90.00
_cell.angle_beta   90.00
_cell.angle_gamma   90.00
#
_symmetry.space_group_name_H-M   'P 1'
#
loop_
_entity.id
_entity.type
_entity.pdbx_description
1 polymer ?
#
loop_
_entity_poly.entity_id
_entity_poly.type
_entity_poly.pdbx_seq_one_letter_code
_entity_poly.pdbx_strand_id
1 'polypeptide(L)'
;MEALQAVVLTNAQLRDLLEQAGQRAAELTVSQLRHELTQTPEDLTLKDLRSYLTDPTTILNPRDRWAHNGIIRNIQPTNTNKPKSTAWFMKFQRESGLADCTFRQSPVNGRRKEWTFADIRLAWNAYYRR
;
A
#
# COMPACT_ATOMS: atom_id res chain seq x y z
N MET A 1 1.13 -36.71 -25.08
CA MET A 1 0.12 -36.63 -24.00
C MET A 1 0.84 -36.94 -22.71
N GLU A 2 1.01 -35.97 -21.82
CA GLU A 2 1.53 -36.23 -20.47
C GLU A 2 0.50 -37.09 -19.71
N ALA A 3 0.96 -38.17 -19.11
CA ALA A 3 0.10 -39.06 -18.35
C ALA A 3 -0.37 -38.35 -17.08
N LEU A 4 -1.69 -38.20 -16.91
CA LEU A 4 -2.31 -37.76 -15.67
C LEU A 4 -1.91 -38.74 -14.56
N GLN A 5 -0.98 -38.33 -13.70
CA GLN A 5 -0.62 -39.07 -12.50
C GLN A 5 -1.78 -39.02 -11.52
N ALA A 6 -2.58 -40.08 -11.47
CA ALA A 6 -3.63 -40.24 -10.48
C ALA A 6 -3.00 -40.57 -9.13
N VAL A 7 -3.12 -39.65 -8.16
CA VAL A 7 -2.77 -39.92 -6.77
C VAL A 7 -3.91 -40.72 -6.14
N VAL A 8 -3.71 -42.02 -5.95
CA VAL A 8 -4.67 -42.87 -5.24
C VAL A 8 -4.39 -42.76 -3.75
N LEU A 9 -5.23 -42.00 -3.05
CA LEU A 9 -5.17 -41.86 -1.60
C LEU A 9 -6.11 -42.87 -0.94
N THR A 10 -5.66 -43.46 0.15
CA THR A 10 -6.58 -44.11 1.09
C THR A 10 -7.45 -43.04 1.76
N ASN A 11 -8.61 -43.43 2.26
CA ASN A 11 -9.53 -42.50 2.94
C ASN A 11 -8.86 -41.80 4.15
N ALA A 12 -7.96 -42.50 4.84
CA ALA A 12 -7.15 -41.92 5.92
C ALA A 12 -6.16 -40.86 5.42
N GLN A 13 -5.44 -41.12 4.32
CA GLN A 13 -4.51 -40.17 3.73
C GLN A 13 -5.22 -38.92 3.17
N LEU A 14 -6.41 -39.07 2.59
CA LEU A 14 -7.22 -37.94 2.15
C LEU A 14 -7.67 -37.08 3.33
N ARG A 15 -8.14 -37.70 4.42
CA ARG A 15 -8.56 -36.97 5.63
C ARG A 15 -7.41 -36.20 6.26
N ASP A 16 -6.24 -36.83 6.38
CA ASP A 16 -5.03 -36.19 6.92
C ASP A 16 -4.58 -35.00 6.06
N LEU A 17 -4.59 -35.14 4.73
CA LEU A 17 -4.30 -34.02 3.82
C LEU A 17 -5.29 -32.87 3.95
N LEU A 18 -6.59 -33.17 4.09
CA LEU A 18 -7.62 -32.14 4.27
C LEU A 18 -7.48 -31.42 5.62
N GLU A 19 -7.12 -32.16 6.66
CA GLU A 19 -6.88 -31.61 8.00
C GLU A 19 -5.66 -30.68 8.00
N GLN A 20 -4.55 -31.11 7.39
CA GLN A 20 -3.35 -30.28 7.23
C GLN A 20 -3.60 -29.03 6.37
N ALA A 21 -4.34 -29.17 5.26
CA ALA A 21 -4.73 -28.05 4.42
C ALA A 21 -5.61 -27.05 5.19
N GLY A 22 -6.57 -27.55 5.98
CA GLY A 22 -7.43 -26.74 6.84
C GLY A 22 -6.63 -25.98 7.90
N GLN A 23 -5.70 -26.66 8.57
CA GLN A 23 -4.82 -26.05 9.56
C GLN A 23 -3.95 -24.95 8.92
N ARG A 24 -3.37 -25.21 7.74
CA ARG A 24 -2.57 -24.24 7.00
C ARG A 24 -3.38 -23.00 6.60
N ALA A 25 -4.61 -23.18 6.13
CA ALA A 25 -5.50 -22.09 5.76
C ALA A 25 -5.88 -21.24 6.98
N ALA A 26 -6.16 -21.87 8.12
CA ALA A 26 -6.45 -21.19 9.38
C ALA A 26 -5.25 -20.35 9.85
N GLU A 27 -4.04 -20.90 9.84
CA GLU A 27 -2.80 -20.20 10.19
C GLU A 27 -2.56 -18.96 9.32
N LEU A 28 -2.73 -19.09 8.00
CA LEU A 28 -2.60 -17.98 7.06
C LEU A 28 -3.62 -16.89 7.33
N THR A 29 -4.88 -17.27 7.54
CA THR A 29 -5.98 -16.33 7.81
C THR A 29 -5.75 -15.56 9.10
N VAL A 30 -5.40 -16.26 10.19
CA VAL A 30 -5.09 -15.63 11.49
C VAL A 30 -3.88 -14.71 11.38
N SER A 31 -2.85 -15.11 10.63
CA SER A 31 -1.66 -14.28 10.43
C SER A 31 -1.98 -12.99 9.67
N GLN A 32 -2.83 -13.08 8.63
CA GLN A 32 -3.28 -11.93 7.88
C GLN A 32 -4.15 -10.99 8.72
N LEU A 33 -5.08 -11.54 9.51
CA LEU A 33 -5.90 -10.75 10.45
C LEU A 33 -5.06 -10.06 11.51
N ARG A 34 -4.05 -10.74 12.08
CA ARG A 34 -3.11 -10.13 13.02
C ARG A 34 -2.32 -9.01 12.36
N HIS A 35 -1.89 -9.21 11.12
CA HIS A 35 -1.20 -8.17 10.36
C HIS A 35 -2.09 -6.94 10.17
N GLU A 36 -3.34 -7.12 9.76
CA GLU A 36 -4.33 -6.04 9.63
C GLU A 36 -4.61 -5.33 10.95
N LEU A 37 -4.73 -6.07 12.06
CA LEU A 37 -4.90 -5.52 13.40
C LEU A 37 -3.70 -4.68 13.88
N THR A 38 -2.50 -4.98 13.39
CA THR A 38 -1.29 -4.20 13.72
C THR A 38 -1.06 -2.98 12.84
N GLN A 39 -1.81 -2.81 11.75
CA GLN A 39 -1.62 -1.69 10.84
C GLN A 39 -2.21 -0.40 11.40
N THR A 40 -1.43 0.67 11.37
CA THR A 40 -1.93 2.00 11.71
C THR A 40 -2.77 2.56 10.55
N PRO A 41 -3.65 3.55 10.81
CA PRO A 41 -4.34 4.26 9.73
C PRO A 41 -3.41 4.88 8.68
N GLU A 42 -2.19 5.28 9.09
CA GLU A 42 -1.17 5.79 8.17
C GLU A 42 -0.63 4.68 7.26
N ASP A 43 -0.47 3.45 7.76
CA ASP A 43 -0.02 2.29 6.97
C ASP A 43 -1.06 1.91 5.91
N LEU A 44 -2.34 1.93 6.27
CA LEU A 44 -3.44 1.70 5.34
C LEU A 44 -3.49 2.79 4.26
N THR A 45 -3.35 4.05 4.66
CA THR A 45 -3.32 5.18 3.72
C THR A 45 -2.13 5.09 2.77
N LEU A 46 -0.96 4.67 3.28
CA LEU A 46 0.24 4.44 2.46
C LEU A 46 0.04 3.28 1.47
N LYS A 47 -0.58 2.18 1.90
CA LYS A 47 -0.90 1.04 1.05
C LYS A 47 -1.85 1.45 -0.08
N ASP A 48 -2.95 2.11 0.25
CA ASP A 48 -3.93 2.61 -0.73
C ASP A 48 -3.26 3.56 -1.72
N LEU A 49 -2.42 4.48 -1.24
CA LEU A 49 -1.71 5.42 -2.10
C LEU A 49 -0.74 4.71 -3.06
N ARG A 50 0.03 3.72 -2.59
CA ARG A 50 0.91 2.92 -3.45
C ARG A 50 0.12 2.18 -4.53
N SER A 51 -0.97 1.52 -4.15
CA SER A 51 -1.85 0.83 -5.10
C SER A 51 -2.41 1.79 -6.15
N TYR A 52 -2.85 2.99 -5.74
CA TYR A 52 -3.38 4.02 -6.64
C TYR A 52 -2.34 4.59 -7.60
N LEU A 53 -1.08 4.74 -7.16
CA LEU A 53 0.00 5.20 -8.01
C LEU A 53 0.36 4.18 -9.11
N THR A 54 0.23 2.89 -8.82
CA THR A 54 0.45 1.81 -9.79
C THR A 54 -0.75 1.63 -10.72
N ASP A 55 -1.96 1.61 -10.16
CA ASP A 55 -3.21 1.44 -10.89
C ASP A 55 -4.26 2.47 -10.43
N PRO A 56 -4.57 3.47 -11.27
CA PRO A 56 -5.53 4.52 -10.93
C PRO A 56 -6.97 4.04 -10.72
N THR A 57 -7.31 2.82 -11.12
CA THR A 57 -8.66 2.26 -10.96
C THR A 57 -8.92 1.70 -9.56
N THR A 58 -7.88 1.53 -8.75
CA THR A 58 -7.97 0.98 -7.39
C THR A 58 -8.71 1.88 -6.40
N ILE A 59 -8.84 3.18 -6.69
CA ILE A 59 -9.53 4.15 -5.85
C ILE A 59 -10.56 4.90 -6.71
N LEU A 60 -11.85 4.73 -6.39
CA LEU A 60 -12.96 5.33 -7.13
C LEU A 60 -12.94 6.88 -7.07
N ASN A 61 -12.74 7.45 -5.87
CA ASN A 61 -12.76 8.89 -5.64
C ASN A 61 -11.42 9.38 -5.04
N PRO A 62 -10.36 9.55 -5.85
CA PRO A 62 -9.04 9.91 -5.35
C PRO A 62 -8.94 11.36 -4.84
N ARG A 63 -9.92 12.22 -5.15
CA ARG A 63 -10.00 13.59 -4.60
C ARG A 63 -10.50 13.64 -3.16
N ASP A 64 -11.15 12.57 -2.69
CA ASP A 64 -11.65 12.46 -1.31
C ASP A 64 -10.63 11.80 -0.38
N ARG A 65 -9.54 11.27 -0.94
CA ARG A 65 -8.44 10.63 -0.20
C ARG A 65 -7.26 11.59 -0.09
N TRP A 66 -6.69 11.67 1.10
CA TRP A 66 -5.69 12.67 1.46
C TRP A 66 -4.48 12.04 2.12
N ALA A 67 -3.29 12.57 1.86
CA ALA A 67 -2.07 12.14 2.54
C ALA A 67 -1.15 13.33 2.85
N HIS A 68 -0.49 13.28 4.01
CA HIS A 68 0.51 14.26 4.40
C HIS A 68 1.93 13.83 3.99
N ASN A 69 2.88 14.72 4.17
CA ASN A 69 4.28 14.53 3.79
C ASN A 69 4.94 13.24 4.33
N GLY A 70 4.59 12.80 5.54
CA GLY A 70 5.11 11.57 6.16
C GLY A 70 4.75 10.32 5.37
N ILE A 71 3.49 10.21 4.94
CA ILE A 71 3.02 9.14 4.06
C ILE A 71 3.69 9.25 2.69
N ILE A 72 3.73 10.45 2.10
CA ILE A 72 4.31 10.66 0.76
C ILE A 72 5.79 10.26 0.72
N ARG A 73 6.56 10.60 1.76
CA ARG A 73 7.98 10.21 1.89
C ARG A 73 8.20 8.71 2.03
N ASN A 74 7.16 7.96 2.39
CA ASN A 74 7.18 6.51 2.51
C ASN A 74 6.66 5.78 1.28
N ILE A 75 6.12 6.46 0.26
CA ILE A 75 5.64 5.82 -0.98
C ILE A 75 6.71 4.89 -1.55
N GLN A 76 7.95 5.40 -1.68
CA GLN A 76 9.11 4.62 -2.08
C GLN A 76 10.26 4.87 -1.10
N PRO A 77 10.46 3.99 -0.10
CA PRO A 77 11.54 4.10 0.88
C PRO A 77 12.93 4.08 0.21
N THR A 78 13.95 4.45 0.97
CA THR A 78 15.35 4.27 0.56
C THR A 78 15.74 2.79 0.53
N ASN A 79 16.92 2.47 -0.02
CA ASN A 79 17.49 1.11 0.01
C ASN A 79 17.66 0.56 1.44
N THR A 80 17.69 1.44 2.45
CA THR A 80 17.76 1.11 3.87
C THR A 80 16.38 1.00 4.54
N ASN A 81 15.31 0.92 3.74
CA ASN A 81 13.91 0.90 4.16
C ASN A 81 13.50 2.09 5.05
N LYS A 82 14.18 3.23 4.91
CA LYS A 82 13.85 4.45 5.65
C LYS A 82 12.97 5.36 4.79
N PRO A 83 12.07 6.17 5.40
CA PRO A 83 11.37 7.22 4.68
C PRO A 83 12.37 8.14 3.97
N LYS A 84 12.01 8.67 2.80
CA LYS A 84 12.80 9.73 2.16
C LYS A 84 12.94 10.93 3.10
N SER A 85 13.97 11.75 2.95
CA SER A 85 14.22 12.87 3.87
C SER A 85 13.23 14.02 3.70
N THR A 86 13.16 14.92 4.68
CA THR A 86 12.39 16.17 4.55
C THR A 86 12.93 17.03 3.41
N ALA A 87 14.26 17.09 3.23
CA ALA A 87 14.90 17.83 2.15
C ALA A 87 14.48 17.28 0.77
N TRP A 88 14.41 15.95 0.63
CA TRP A 88 13.87 15.32 -0.58
C TRP A 88 12.42 15.76 -0.82
N PHE A 89 11.58 15.76 0.22
CA PHE A 89 10.17 16.15 0.07
C PHE A 89 10.03 17.61 -0.39
N MET A 90 10.83 18.52 0.17
CA MET A 90 10.81 19.93 -0.26
C MET A 90 11.23 20.08 -1.74
N LYS A 91 12.22 19.30 -2.19
CA LYS A 91 12.63 19.26 -3.60
C LYS A 91 11.51 18.69 -4.47
N PHE A 92 10.96 17.53 -4.10
CA PHE A 92 9.84 16.89 -4.77
C PHE A 92 8.67 17.85 -4.93
N GLN A 93 8.26 18.51 -3.85
CA GLN A 93 7.11 19.43 -3.86
C GLN A 93 7.31 20.60 -4.83
N ARG A 94 8.53 21.16 -4.90
CA ARG A 94 8.87 22.26 -5.81
C ARG A 94 8.96 21.81 -7.27
N GLU A 95 9.61 20.68 -7.53
CA GLU A 95 9.90 20.25 -8.90
C GLU A 95 8.71 19.57 -9.59
N SER A 96 7.79 19.01 -8.81
CA SER A 96 6.60 18.30 -9.30
C SER A 96 5.36 19.18 -9.46
N GLY A 97 5.38 20.41 -8.92
CA GLY A 97 4.20 21.29 -8.86
C GLY A 97 3.24 20.99 -7.70
N LEU A 98 3.53 20.00 -6.84
CA LEU A 98 2.69 19.71 -5.66
C LEU A 98 2.58 20.91 -4.70
N ALA A 99 3.56 21.83 -4.73
CA ALA A 99 3.54 23.06 -3.94
C ALA A 99 2.35 23.95 -4.26
N ASP A 100 1.91 23.94 -5.52
CA ASP A 100 0.89 24.83 -6.06
C ASP A 100 -0.51 24.19 -6.02
N CYS A 101 -0.59 22.89 -5.68
CA CYS A 101 -1.85 22.19 -5.46
C CYS A 101 -2.56 22.68 -4.20
N THR A 102 -3.90 22.60 -4.22
CA THR A 102 -4.70 22.87 -3.03
C THR A 102 -4.38 21.84 -1.94
N PHE A 103 -4.19 22.32 -0.72
CA PHE A 103 -3.96 21.47 0.44
C PHE A 103 -4.98 21.79 1.54
N ARG A 104 -5.21 20.82 2.42
CA ARG A 104 -5.93 21.03 3.68
C ARG A 104 -4.98 20.87 4.87
N GLN A 105 -5.39 21.37 6.03
CA GLN A 105 -4.74 21.02 7.29
C GLN A 105 -5.15 19.61 7.70
N SER A 106 -4.22 18.83 8.24
CA SER A 106 -4.47 17.47 8.66
C SER A 106 -5.40 17.47 9.88
N PRO A 107 -6.55 16.78 9.83
CA PRO A 107 -7.45 16.72 10.97
C PRO A 107 -6.84 15.94 12.15
N VAL A 108 -5.96 14.97 11.85
CA VAL A 108 -5.31 14.10 12.86
C VAL A 108 -3.95 14.65 13.29
N ASN A 109 -3.20 15.25 12.36
CA ASN A 109 -1.82 15.69 12.60
C ASN A 109 -1.67 17.22 12.74
N GLY A 110 -2.77 17.96 12.95
CA GLY A 110 -2.78 19.41 13.16
C GLY A 110 -2.20 20.19 11.97
N ARG A 111 -1.06 20.86 12.17
CA ARG A 111 -0.44 21.78 11.19
C ARG A 111 0.14 21.11 9.93
N ARG A 112 0.07 19.79 9.82
CA ARG A 112 0.56 19.10 8.63
C ARG A 112 -0.37 19.39 7.46
N LYS A 113 0.22 19.79 6.33
CA LYS A 113 -0.51 19.89 5.08
C LYS A 113 -0.77 18.51 4.50
N GLU A 114 -1.96 18.32 3.95
CA GLU A 114 -2.38 17.14 3.22
C GLU A 114 -2.77 17.51 1.79
N TRP A 115 -2.45 16.64 0.86
CA TRP A 115 -2.82 16.75 -0.55
C TRP A 115 -3.67 15.56 -0.95
N THR A 116 -4.48 15.73 -2.00
CA THR A 116 -5.31 14.63 -2.50
C THR A 116 -4.46 13.56 -3.16
N PHE A 117 -4.96 12.32 -3.22
CA PHE A 117 -4.29 11.24 -3.94
C PHE A 117 -4.13 11.60 -5.42
N ALA A 118 -5.12 12.28 -6.01
CA ALA A 118 -5.07 12.76 -7.39
C ALA A 118 -3.90 13.72 -7.62
N ASP A 119 -3.72 14.73 -6.76
CA ASP A 119 -2.61 15.69 -6.83
C ASP A 119 -1.26 15.00 -6.66
N ILE A 120 -1.18 14.08 -5.68
CA ILE A 120 0.04 13.31 -5.41
C ILE A 120 0.42 12.46 -6.63
N ARG A 121 -0.54 11.82 -7.30
CA ARG A 121 -0.26 11.02 -8.51
C ARG A 121 0.26 11.87 -9.66
N LEU A 122 -0.35 13.04 -9.90
CA LEU A 122 0.12 13.97 -10.91
C LEU A 122 1.55 14.41 -10.63
N ALA A 123 1.83 14.84 -9.40
CA ALA A 123 3.15 15.23 -8.93
C ALA A 123 4.18 14.10 -9.03
N TRP A 124 3.80 12.89 -8.61
CA TRP A 124 4.65 11.70 -8.65
C TRP A 124 5.07 11.36 -10.07
N ASN A 125 4.12 11.34 -11.00
CA ASN A 125 4.39 11.11 -12.41
C ASN A 125 5.27 12.21 -13.01
N ALA A 126 5.01 13.49 -12.67
CA ALA A 126 5.83 14.60 -13.16
C ALA A 126 7.27 14.55 -12.66
N TYR A 127 7.50 14.12 -11.41
CA TYR A 127 8.83 14.05 -10.82
C TYR A 127 9.67 12.87 -11.35
N TYR A 128 9.04 11.71 -11.58
CA TYR A 128 9.74 10.47 -11.97
C TYR A 128 9.70 10.15 -13.47
N ARG A 129 8.91 10.85 -14.29
CA ARG A 129 8.99 10.77 -15.75
C ARG A 129 10.00 11.74 -16.37
N ARG A 130 10.75 12.49 -15.55
CA ARG A 130 11.90 13.29 -15.99
C ARG A 130 13.13 12.44 -16.21
#